data_AF-A0A7S3VY33-F1
#
_entry.id   AF-A0A7S3VY33-F1
#
_cell.length_a   1.000
_cell.length_b   1.000
_cell.length_c   1.000
_cell.angle_alpha   90.00
_cell.angle_beta   90.00
_cell.angle_gamma   90.00
#
_symmetry.space_group_name_H-M   'P 1'
#
loop_
_entity.id
_entity.type
_entity.pdbx_description
1 polymer ?
#
loop_
_entity_poly.entity_id
_entity_poly.type
_entity_poly.pdbx_seq_one_letter_code
_entity_poly.pdbx_strand_id
1 'polypeptide(L)'
;VNVQGDEPLVEPSAIDASARLLLSHPTADIATLSTPLPAALLLDPSKVKVVCGPPLHSEGLLPVSRGAAGPSGGGAERVGGEGATCRRALFFSRAPIGVDRQTLASLLLRGGGAADPNPGAPNPGPNPGECAAQQHVGLYAFRPPSLQRFVELPPSRLEALEQLEQMRALEAGMAILVGEVQSARSGVDTREDYEMLQRVWREREGSARRSERAKRAGATGI
;
A
#
# COMPACT_ATOMS: atom_id res chain seq x y z
N VAL A 1 10.15 -12.42 6.12
CA VAL A 1 9.44 -11.49 5.21
C VAL A 1 8.99 -12.31 4.01
N ASN A 2 7.71 -12.25 3.68
CA ASN A 2 7.10 -12.84 2.50
C ASN A 2 6.87 -11.73 1.46
N VAL A 3 7.25 -11.98 0.21
CA VAL A 3 7.04 -11.07 -0.91
C VAL A 3 6.15 -11.81 -1.90
N GLN A 4 5.05 -11.20 -2.38
CA GLN A 4 4.24 -11.83 -3.42
C GLN A 4 5.07 -12.02 -4.71
N GLY A 5 4.87 -13.15 -5.40
CA GLY A 5 5.70 -13.56 -6.54
C GLY A 5 5.51 -12.73 -7.82
N ASP A 6 4.47 -11.91 -7.87
CA ASP A 6 4.11 -10.98 -8.95
C ASP A 6 4.78 -9.61 -8.79
N GLU A 7 5.60 -9.39 -7.75
CA GLU A 7 6.28 -8.12 -7.48
C GLU A 7 7.82 -8.22 -7.71
N PRO A 8 8.30 -8.39 -8.96
CA PRO A 8 9.74 -8.56 -9.25
C PRO A 8 10.57 -7.29 -9.04
N LEU A 9 9.91 -6.17 -8.75
CA LEU A 9 10.51 -4.85 -8.62
C LEU A 9 10.41 -4.27 -7.20
N VAL A 10 10.11 -5.07 -6.17
CA VAL A 10 10.15 -4.58 -4.79
C VAL A 10 11.52 -3.97 -4.48
N GLU A 11 11.53 -2.72 -4.04
CA GLU A 11 12.75 -2.03 -3.62
C GLU A 11 13.26 -2.65 -2.30
N PRO A 12 14.57 -2.91 -2.14
CA PRO A 12 15.12 -3.44 -0.89
C PRO A 12 14.75 -2.60 0.35
N SER A 13 14.63 -1.28 0.19
CA SER A 13 14.20 -0.37 1.26
C SER A 13 12.77 -0.63 1.75
N ALA A 14 11.89 -1.16 0.90
CA ALA A 14 10.54 -1.55 1.29
C ALA A 14 10.57 -2.81 2.19
N ILE A 15 11.43 -3.78 1.85
CA ILE A 15 11.67 -4.97 2.70
C ILE A 15 12.13 -4.53 4.08
N ASP A 16 13.15 -3.68 4.14
CA ASP A 16 13.69 -3.15 5.40
C ASP A 16 12.63 -2.34 6.18
N ALA A 17 11.83 -1.52 5.51
CA ALA A 17 10.76 -0.76 6.13
C ALA A 17 9.73 -1.68 6.81
N SER A 18 9.27 -2.72 6.12
CA SER A 18 8.32 -3.69 6.67
C SER A 18 8.86 -4.44 7.89
N ALA A 19 10.15 -4.82 7.87
CA ALA A 19 10.80 -5.49 8.99
C ALA A 19 10.97 -4.55 10.19
N ARG A 20 11.42 -3.30 9.95
CA ARG A 20 11.57 -2.28 10.99
C ARG A 20 10.27 -1.98 11.71
N LEU A 21 9.13 -1.94 10.99
CA LEU A 21 7.82 -1.73 11.60
C LEU A 21 7.47 -2.80 12.64
N LEU A 22 7.71 -4.08 12.34
CA LEU A 22 7.52 -5.13 13.33
C LEU A 22 8.50 -5.02 14.49
N LEU A 23 9.78 -4.71 14.23
CA LEU A 23 10.76 -4.60 15.30
C LEU A 23 10.42 -3.47 16.29
N SER A 24 9.86 -2.36 15.81
CA SER A 24 9.47 -1.21 16.64
C SER A 24 8.11 -1.36 17.33
N HIS A 25 7.26 -2.32 16.94
CA HIS A 25 5.91 -2.49 17.49
C HIS A 25 5.65 -3.94 17.95
N PRO A 26 6.07 -4.30 19.19
CA PRO A 26 5.99 -5.67 19.72
C PRO A 26 4.59 -6.30 19.70
N THR A 27 3.54 -5.48 19.76
CA THR A 27 2.13 -5.92 19.81
C THR A 27 1.52 -6.26 18.45
N ALA A 28 2.22 -5.96 17.35
CA ALA A 28 1.76 -6.30 16.00
C ALA A 28 2.14 -7.73 15.60
N ASP A 29 1.26 -8.42 14.90
CA ASP A 29 1.49 -9.77 14.37
C ASP A 29 2.18 -9.73 13.00
N ILE A 30 1.75 -8.78 12.16
CA ILE A 30 2.11 -8.66 10.75
C ILE A 30 2.40 -7.19 10.46
N ALA A 31 3.35 -6.91 9.57
CA ALA A 31 3.49 -5.59 8.95
C ALA A 31 3.46 -5.71 7.42
N THR A 32 2.83 -4.74 6.78
CA THR A 32 2.78 -4.56 5.33
C THR A 32 2.99 -3.07 5.01
N LEU A 33 2.94 -2.71 3.74
CA LEU A 33 3.11 -1.35 3.27
C LEU A 33 1.93 -0.88 2.42
N SER A 34 1.78 0.44 2.34
CA SER A 34 0.88 1.09 1.40
C SER A 34 1.55 2.23 0.68
N THR A 35 0.99 2.61 -0.46
CA THR A 35 1.42 3.77 -1.22
C THR A 35 0.20 4.60 -1.66
N PRO A 36 0.35 5.92 -1.84
CA PRO A 36 -0.67 6.74 -2.47
C PRO A 36 -1.23 6.15 -3.78
N LEU A 37 -2.56 5.96 -3.85
CA LEU A 37 -3.25 5.52 -5.08
C LEU A 37 -3.81 6.74 -5.85
N PRO A 38 -3.44 6.91 -7.13
CA PRO A 38 -4.06 7.91 -8.00
C PRO A 38 -5.55 7.61 -8.25
N ALA A 39 -6.37 8.65 -8.30
CA ALA A 39 -7.82 8.54 -8.52
C ALA A 39 -8.19 7.74 -9.79
N ALA A 40 -7.39 7.86 -10.86
CA ALA A 40 -7.62 7.14 -12.12
C ALA A 40 -7.55 5.61 -11.99
N LEU A 41 -6.83 5.09 -11.00
CA LEU A 41 -6.66 3.66 -10.75
C LEU A 41 -7.60 3.15 -9.64
N LEU A 42 -8.46 4.02 -9.10
CA LEU A 42 -9.30 3.69 -7.96
C LEU A 42 -10.31 2.57 -8.28
N LEU A 43 -10.81 2.50 -9.51
CA LEU A 43 -11.78 1.48 -9.94
C LEU A 43 -11.11 0.18 -10.40
N ASP A 44 -9.79 0.14 -10.51
CA ASP A 44 -9.06 -1.06 -10.93
C ASP A 44 -9.04 -2.11 -9.80
N PRO A 45 -9.63 -3.30 -9.99
CA PRO A 45 -9.69 -4.35 -8.96
C PRO A 45 -8.36 -5.09 -8.74
N SER A 46 -7.37 -4.92 -9.62
CA SER A 46 -6.01 -5.42 -9.40
C SER A 46 -5.29 -4.61 -8.32
N LYS A 47 -5.64 -3.33 -8.16
CA LYS A 47 -5.08 -2.45 -7.13
C LYS A 47 -5.89 -2.62 -5.86
N VAL A 48 -5.35 -3.37 -4.90
CA VAL A 48 -5.99 -3.56 -3.59
C VAL A 48 -5.88 -2.28 -2.77
N LYS A 49 -6.99 -1.83 -2.21
CA LYS A 49 -7.06 -0.64 -1.35
C LYS A 49 -6.97 -1.09 0.11
N VAL A 50 -6.31 -0.29 0.93
CA VAL A 50 -6.27 -0.47 2.39
C VAL A 50 -6.84 0.76 3.08
N VAL A 51 -7.72 0.52 4.04
CA VAL A 51 -8.18 1.55 4.98
C VAL A 51 -7.42 1.35 6.28
N CYS A 52 -6.74 2.39 6.75
CA CYS A 52 -5.99 2.34 8.00
C CYS A 52 -6.62 3.24 9.06
N GLY A 53 -6.53 2.79 10.31
CA GLY A 53 -6.94 3.52 11.50
C GLY A 53 -5.73 4.07 12.26
N PRO A 54 -5.95 4.61 13.46
CA PRO A 54 -4.86 5.04 14.33
C PRO A 54 -3.88 3.89 14.63
N PRO A 55 -2.63 4.20 15.02
CA PRO A 55 -1.66 3.20 15.44
C PRO A 55 -2.19 2.33 16.59
N LEU A 56 -1.66 1.12 16.72
CA LEU A 56 -1.92 0.28 17.89
C LEU A 56 -1.28 0.93 19.11
N HIS A 57 -2.08 1.38 20.07
CA HIS A 57 -1.56 1.74 21.40
C HIS A 57 -1.10 0.47 22.12
N SER A 58 -0.13 0.61 23.04
CA SER A 58 0.41 -0.49 23.85
C SER A 58 -0.64 -1.28 24.65
N GLU A 59 -1.84 -0.73 24.84
CA GLU A 59 -2.92 -1.27 25.67
C GLU A 59 -4.09 -1.91 24.87
N GLY A 60 -3.93 -2.15 23.57
CA GLY A 60 -4.79 -3.11 22.84
C GLY A 60 -6.28 -2.78 22.68
N LEU A 61 -6.77 -1.61 23.09
CA LEU A 61 -8.17 -1.22 22.93
C LEU A 61 -8.30 0.20 22.35
N LEU A 62 -9.17 0.37 21.34
CA LEU A 62 -9.56 1.68 20.83
C LEU A 62 -10.26 2.45 21.96
N PRO A 63 -9.81 3.67 22.33
CA PRO A 63 -10.67 4.54 23.13
C PRO A 63 -11.90 4.88 22.28
N VAL A 64 -13.07 4.39 22.68
CA VAL A 64 -14.34 4.86 22.13
C VAL A 64 -14.55 6.28 22.65
N SER A 65 -14.05 7.26 21.92
CA SER A 65 -14.39 8.66 22.17
C SER A 65 -15.83 8.87 21.75
N ARG A 66 -16.77 8.75 22.71
CA ARG A 66 -18.15 9.22 22.53
C ARG A 66 -18.14 10.73 22.38
N GLY A 67 -18.39 11.19 21.15
CA GLY A 67 -18.92 12.52 20.85
C GLY A 67 -17.98 13.70 21.10
N ALA A 68 -17.37 14.21 20.05
CA ALA A 68 -17.20 15.65 19.83
C ALA A 68 -16.90 15.88 18.34
N ALA A 69 -17.40 17.00 17.82
CA ALA A 69 -17.26 17.47 16.45
C ALA A 69 -15.82 17.33 15.92
N GLY A 70 -15.72 17.07 14.61
CA GLY A 70 -14.46 16.68 13.95
C GLY A 70 -13.31 17.67 14.15
N PRO A 71 -12.07 17.21 13.91
CA PRO A 71 -11.02 18.12 13.54
C PRO A 71 -10.26 17.68 12.29
N SER A 72 -10.08 18.65 11.40
CA SER A 72 -8.86 18.90 10.63
C SER A 72 -7.59 18.36 11.30
N GLY A 73 -6.78 17.60 10.55
CA GLY A 73 -5.36 17.38 10.84
C GLY A 73 -5.05 16.60 12.12
N GLY A 74 -5.36 15.30 12.16
CA GLY A 74 -4.91 14.41 13.22
C GLY A 74 -3.41 14.14 13.11
N GLY A 75 -2.63 14.68 14.06
CA GLY A 75 -1.18 14.52 14.13
C GLY A 75 -0.76 13.06 14.26
N ALA A 76 -0.08 12.56 13.24
CA ALA A 76 0.75 11.37 13.36
C ALA A 76 1.85 11.64 14.38
N GLU A 77 1.97 10.76 15.37
CA GLU A 77 3.07 10.78 16.32
C GLU A 77 4.38 10.59 15.53
N ARG A 78 5.14 11.68 15.39
CA ARG A 78 6.45 11.64 14.73
C ARG A 78 7.45 11.05 15.71
N VAL A 79 7.65 9.74 15.63
CA VAL A 79 8.82 9.12 16.21
C VAL A 79 10.04 9.61 15.42
N GLY A 80 11.00 10.21 16.12
CA GLY A 80 12.15 10.89 15.52
C GLY A 80 12.97 10.01 14.57
N GLY A 81 13.40 10.64 13.46
CA GLY A 81 14.34 10.10 12.48
C GLY A 81 13.67 9.41 11.29
N GLU A 82 13.31 10.16 10.23
CA GLU A 82 12.86 9.65 8.91
C GLU A 82 11.90 8.44 8.93
N GLY A 83 11.03 8.36 9.94
CA GLY A 83 10.13 7.24 10.16
C GLY A 83 8.89 7.35 9.29
N ALA A 84 8.69 6.36 8.42
CA ALA A 84 7.41 6.15 7.75
C ALA A 84 6.27 6.11 8.79
N THR A 85 5.19 6.86 8.53
CA THR A 85 3.99 6.84 9.37
C THR A 85 3.46 5.42 9.45
N CYS A 86 3.28 4.93 10.68
CA CYS A 86 2.76 3.60 10.94
C CYS A 86 1.28 3.69 11.33
N ARG A 87 0.43 2.92 10.66
CA ARG A 87 -1.01 2.86 10.92
C ARG A 87 -1.46 1.41 11.04
N ARG A 88 -2.60 1.16 11.70
CA ARG A 88 -3.21 -0.18 11.75
C ARG A 88 -4.12 -0.39 10.55
N ALA A 89 -4.05 -1.54 9.89
CA ALA A 89 -5.04 -1.91 8.88
C ALA A 89 -6.41 -2.14 9.54
N LEU A 90 -7.45 -1.51 9.00
CA LEU A 90 -8.85 -1.77 9.37
C LEU A 90 -9.51 -2.72 8.37
N PHE A 91 -9.20 -2.58 7.08
CA PHE A 91 -9.80 -3.39 6.03
C PHE A 91 -8.97 -3.33 4.74
N PHE A 92 -8.99 -4.40 3.95
CA PHE A 92 -8.49 -4.46 2.58
C PHE A 92 -9.63 -4.80 1.64
N SER A 93 -9.66 -4.19 0.45
CA SER A 93 -10.67 -4.53 -0.55
C SER A 93 -10.18 -4.25 -1.96
N ARG A 94 -10.72 -4.98 -2.93
CA ARG A 94 -10.59 -4.64 -4.35
C ARG A 94 -11.55 -3.50 -4.74
N ALA A 95 -12.63 -3.33 -3.97
CA ALA A 95 -13.60 -2.26 -4.15
C ALA A 95 -12.98 -0.87 -3.88
N PRO A 96 -13.57 0.21 -4.43
CA PRO A 96 -13.06 1.57 -4.24
C PRO A 96 -13.39 2.11 -2.84
N ILE A 97 -12.62 1.69 -1.83
CA ILE A 97 -12.73 2.11 -0.44
C ILE A 97 -11.63 3.11 -0.06
N GLY A 98 -11.81 3.83 1.06
CA GLY A 98 -10.83 4.78 1.58
C GLY A 98 -10.77 6.11 0.81
N VAL A 99 -11.77 6.36 -0.04
CA VAL A 99 -11.96 7.57 -0.82
C VAL A 99 -13.13 8.39 -0.27
N ASP A 100 -13.07 9.72 -0.43
CA ASP A 100 -14.21 10.56 -0.07
C ASP A 100 -15.39 10.36 -1.02
N ARG A 101 -16.58 10.66 -0.49
CA ARG A 101 -17.85 10.45 -1.19
C ARG A 101 -17.93 11.22 -2.51
N GLN A 102 -17.41 12.45 -2.58
CA GLN A 102 -17.54 13.32 -3.75
C GLN A 102 -16.63 12.86 -4.89
N THR A 103 -15.41 12.46 -4.55
CA THR A 103 -14.47 11.85 -5.50
C THR A 103 -15.04 10.58 -6.11
N LEU A 104 -15.55 9.66 -5.29
CA LEU A 104 -16.13 8.42 -5.80
C LEU A 104 -17.33 8.68 -6.72
N ALA A 105 -18.24 9.57 -6.31
CA ALA A 105 -19.40 9.94 -7.12
C ALA A 105 -18.98 10.52 -8.49
N SER A 106 -18.01 11.43 -8.48
CA SER A 106 -17.49 12.03 -9.71
C SER A 106 -16.84 11.01 -10.65
N LEU A 107 -16.09 10.04 -10.11
CA LEU A 107 -15.46 8.98 -10.91
C LEU A 107 -16.49 8.04 -11.54
N LEU A 108 -17.51 7.64 -10.78
CA LEU A 108 -18.57 6.76 -11.27
C LEU A 108 -19.40 7.43 -12.37
N LEU A 109 -19.73 8.72 -12.22
CA LEU A 109 -20.49 9.47 -13.23
C LEU A 109 -19.69 9.63 -14.54
N ARG A 110 -18.37 9.88 -14.46
CA ARG A 110 -17.50 9.97 -15.63
C ARG A 110 -17.36 8.65 -16.40
N GLY A 111 -17.42 7.51 -15.71
CA GLY A 111 -17.42 6.18 -16.33
C GLY A 111 -18.75 5.79 -17.01
N GLY A 112 -19.83 6.55 -16.78
CA GLY A 112 -21.19 6.22 -17.21
C GLY A 112 -21.75 7.03 -18.39
N GLY A 113 -20.99 7.95 -18.99
CA GLY A 113 -21.45 8.76 -20.13
C GLY A 113 -22.62 9.72 -19.83
N ALA A 114 -22.95 9.95 -18.55
CA ALA A 114 -23.98 10.92 -18.17
C ALA A 114 -23.34 12.30 -17.97
N ALA A 115 -23.76 13.27 -18.78
CA ALA A 115 -23.44 14.67 -18.58
C ALA A 115 -23.88 15.12 -17.17
N ASP A 116 -23.04 15.95 -16.56
CA ASP A 116 -23.29 16.53 -15.24
C ASP A 116 -24.68 17.20 -15.19
N PRO A 117 -25.62 16.76 -14.33
CA PRO A 117 -26.94 17.35 -14.25
C PRO A 117 -26.93 18.77 -13.65
N ASN A 118 -25.78 19.27 -13.17
CA ASN A 118 -25.67 20.62 -12.63
C ASN A 118 -24.41 21.36 -13.12
N PRO A 119 -24.45 22.03 -14.29
CA PRO A 119 -23.30 22.68 -14.91
C PRO A 119 -22.79 23.94 -14.19
N GLY A 120 -23.36 24.29 -13.02
CA GLY A 120 -23.03 25.52 -12.27
C GLY A 120 -22.40 25.31 -10.89
N ALA A 121 -22.27 24.08 -10.39
CA ALA A 121 -21.53 23.83 -9.14
C ALA A 121 -20.03 23.74 -9.44
N PRO A 122 -19.14 24.42 -8.69
CA PRO A 122 -17.72 24.14 -8.79
C PRO A 122 -17.52 22.69 -8.36
N ASN A 123 -17.32 21.78 -9.32
CA ASN A 123 -16.89 20.43 -9.05
C ASN A 123 -15.38 20.38 -9.28
N PRO A 124 -14.55 20.71 -8.27
CA PRO A 124 -13.17 20.29 -8.31
C PRO A 124 -13.21 18.78 -8.02
N GLY A 125 -13.63 17.97 -9.00
CA GLY A 125 -13.27 16.56 -8.99
C GLY A 125 -11.76 16.48 -8.71
N PRO A 126 -11.28 15.45 -8.02
CA PRO A 126 -9.90 15.42 -7.51
C PRO A 126 -8.96 15.85 -8.62
N ASN A 127 -8.10 16.83 -8.33
CA ASN A 127 -7.08 17.25 -9.30
C ASN A 127 -6.33 15.98 -9.74
N PRO A 128 -6.08 15.76 -11.05
CA PRO A 128 -5.27 14.64 -11.50
C PRO A 128 -3.88 14.72 -10.83
N GLY A 129 -3.70 13.99 -9.73
CA GLY A 129 -2.54 14.13 -8.84
C GLY A 129 -2.86 14.07 -7.34
N GLU A 130 -4.10 14.30 -6.91
CA GLU A 130 -4.51 14.10 -5.52
C GLU A 130 -4.75 12.60 -5.24
N CYS A 131 -4.15 12.13 -4.15
CA CYS A 131 -4.22 10.73 -3.74
C CYS A 131 -5.61 10.43 -3.16
N ALA A 132 -6.37 9.58 -3.85
CA ALA A 132 -7.77 9.31 -3.51
C ALA A 132 -7.93 8.21 -2.46
N ALA A 133 -6.96 7.30 -2.35
CA ALA A 133 -6.96 6.18 -1.41
C ALA A 133 -5.53 5.66 -1.20
N GLN A 134 -5.35 4.67 -0.33
CA GLN A 134 -4.07 3.97 -0.17
C GLN A 134 -4.11 2.62 -0.88
N GLN A 135 -3.15 2.38 -1.76
CA GLN A 135 -2.91 1.07 -2.37
C GLN A 135 -2.07 0.23 -1.43
N HIS A 136 -2.51 -1.00 -1.16
CA HIS A 136 -1.71 -2.01 -0.48
C HIS A 136 -0.58 -2.53 -1.39
N VAL A 137 0.61 -2.72 -0.80
CA VAL A 137 1.77 -3.33 -1.47
C VAL A 137 1.89 -4.77 -1.02
N GLY A 138 2.02 -5.71 -1.98
CA GLY A 138 2.11 -7.17 -1.76
C GLY A 138 3.34 -7.68 -1.02
N LEU A 139 3.73 -7.01 0.06
CA LEU A 139 4.90 -7.28 0.88
C LEU A 139 4.47 -7.45 2.34
N TYR A 140 4.92 -8.52 2.97
CA TYR A 140 4.55 -8.86 4.35
C TYR A 140 5.75 -9.24 5.19
N ALA A 141 5.92 -8.61 6.35
CA ALA A 141 6.73 -9.13 7.43
C ALA A 141 5.81 -9.83 8.44
N PHE A 142 6.23 -11.00 8.91
CA PHE A 142 5.53 -11.76 9.95
C PHE A 142 6.46 -11.98 11.13
N ARG A 143 5.90 -12.00 12.34
CA ARG A 143 6.57 -12.66 13.46
C ARG A 143 6.49 -14.17 13.27
N PRO A 144 7.52 -14.94 13.67
CA PRO A 144 7.47 -16.40 13.60
C PRO A 144 6.20 -17.05 14.21
N PRO A 145 5.78 -16.73 15.44
CA PRO A 145 4.55 -17.32 16.00
C PRO A 145 3.29 -16.88 15.25
N SER A 146 3.25 -15.64 14.75
CA SER A 146 2.10 -15.14 13.97
C SER A 146 2.02 -15.83 12.61
N LEU A 147 3.14 -16.13 11.96
CA LEU A 147 3.15 -16.89 10.70
C LEU A 147 2.66 -18.33 10.93
N GLN A 148 3.12 -18.99 11.99
CA GLN A 148 2.65 -20.34 12.35
C GLN A 148 1.14 -20.35 12.58
N ARG A 149 0.64 -19.41 13.38
CA ARG A 149 -0.80 -19.24 13.59
C ARG A 149 -1.54 -19.02 12.27
N PHE A 150 -1.03 -18.15 11.40
CA PHE A 150 -1.69 -17.80 10.14
C PHE A 150 -1.87 -19.00 9.20
N VAL A 151 -0.84 -19.84 9.05
CA VAL A 151 -0.90 -21.00 8.16
C VAL A 151 -1.84 -22.10 8.65
N GLU A 152 -2.15 -22.12 9.96
CA GLU A 152 -3.11 -23.05 10.57
C GLU A 152 -4.57 -22.58 10.45
N LEU A 153 -4.81 -21.30 10.13
CA LEU A 153 -6.16 -20.76 9.99
C LEU A 153 -6.85 -21.31 8.75
N PRO A 154 -8.11 -21.79 8.86
CA PRO A 154 -8.89 -22.14 7.68
C PRO A 154 -9.19 -20.89 6.84
N PRO A 155 -9.47 -21.05 5.53
CA PRO A 155 -9.89 -19.94 4.69
C PRO A 155 -11.11 -19.23 5.30
N SER A 156 -11.07 -17.90 5.33
CA SER A 156 -12.11 -17.11 5.98
C SER A 156 -13.18 -16.65 4.99
N ARG A 157 -14.31 -16.14 5.50
CA ARG A 157 -15.40 -15.67 4.65
C ARG A 157 -14.99 -14.44 3.84
N LEU A 158 -14.32 -13.46 4.46
CA LEU A 158 -13.85 -12.25 3.77
C LEU A 158 -12.69 -12.55 2.83
N GLU A 159 -11.82 -13.51 3.15
CA GLU A 159 -10.82 -13.99 2.20
C GLU A 159 -11.48 -14.52 0.93
N ALA A 160 -12.51 -15.36 1.05
CA ALA A 160 -13.22 -15.90 -0.10
C ALA A 160 -13.95 -14.82 -0.92
N LEU A 161 -14.53 -13.81 -0.26
CA LEU A 161 -15.25 -12.72 -0.93
C LEU A 161 -14.32 -11.75 -1.67
N GLU A 162 -13.21 -11.36 -1.03
CA GLU A 162 -12.27 -10.38 -1.58
C GLU A 162 -11.16 -11.03 -2.41
N GLN A 163 -10.96 -12.35 -2.28
CA GLN A 163 -9.82 -13.08 -2.82
C GLN A 163 -8.49 -12.45 -2.33
N LEU A 164 -8.38 -12.29 -1.02
CA LEU A 164 -7.28 -11.62 -0.31
C LEU A 164 -6.93 -12.36 0.98
N GLU A 165 -5.78 -13.04 1.02
CA GLU A 165 -5.37 -13.86 2.18
C GLU A 165 -5.20 -13.05 3.47
N GLN A 166 -4.82 -11.78 3.37
CA GLN A 166 -4.70 -10.90 4.54
C GLN A 166 -6.04 -10.64 5.25
N MET A 167 -7.17 -10.86 4.56
CA MET A 167 -8.49 -10.79 5.20
C MET A 167 -8.69 -11.90 6.23
N ARG A 168 -8.10 -13.09 6.03
CA ARG A 168 -8.10 -14.17 7.02
C ARG A 168 -7.38 -13.79 8.29
N ALA A 169 -6.24 -13.10 8.16
CA ALA A 169 -5.51 -12.58 9.31
C ALA A 169 -6.35 -11.55 10.08
N LEU A 170 -7.00 -10.61 9.37
CA LEU A 170 -7.88 -9.61 10.00
C LEU A 170 -9.09 -10.27 10.71
N GLU A 171 -9.77 -11.24 10.08
CA GLU A 171 -10.90 -11.94 10.69
C GLU A 171 -10.49 -12.77 11.92
N ALA A 172 -9.28 -13.32 11.93
CA ALA A 172 -8.72 -14.01 13.09
C ALA A 172 -8.24 -13.05 14.20
N GLY A 173 -8.44 -11.74 14.04
CA GLY A 173 -8.05 -10.72 15.00
C GLY A 173 -6.56 -10.47 15.07
N MET A 174 -5.79 -10.86 14.04
CA MET A 174 -4.36 -10.57 13.98
C MET A 174 -4.13 -9.09 13.70
N ALA A 175 -3.19 -8.49 14.42
CA ALA A 175 -2.83 -7.10 14.31
C ALA A 175 -1.91 -6.85 13.11
N ILE A 176 -2.42 -6.18 12.08
CA ILE A 176 -1.66 -5.83 10.87
C ILE A 176 -1.30 -4.35 10.90
N LEU A 177 0.00 -4.04 10.88
CA LEU A 177 0.52 -2.70 10.69
C LEU A 177 0.76 -2.39 9.21
N VAL A 178 0.61 -1.13 8.85
CA VAL A 178 0.79 -0.61 7.50
C VAL A 178 1.72 0.60 7.59
N GLY A 179 2.87 0.52 6.93
CA GLY A 179 3.76 1.66 6.73
C GLY A 179 3.57 2.31 5.38
N GLU A 180 3.71 3.62 5.31
CA GLU A 180 3.58 4.36 4.05
C GLU A 180 4.92 4.45 3.31
N VAL A 181 4.89 4.18 2.00
CA VAL A 181 6.00 4.41 1.07
C VAL A 181 5.56 5.29 -0.10
N GLN A 182 6.50 6.06 -0.63
CA GLN A 182 6.22 7.05 -1.67
C GLN A 182 5.79 6.41 -3.00
N SER A 183 6.29 5.22 -3.32
CA SER A 183 5.86 4.47 -4.48
C SER A 183 6.02 2.98 -4.26
N ALA A 184 5.00 2.22 -4.67
CA ALA A 184 5.15 0.81 -5.00
C ALA A 184 5.46 0.73 -6.49
N ARG A 185 6.51 0.02 -6.88
CA ARG A 185 6.68 -0.32 -8.29
C ARG A 185 5.59 -1.31 -8.66
N SER A 186 5.07 -1.20 -9.88
CA SER A 186 4.01 -2.08 -10.35
C SER A 186 4.46 -3.53 -10.36
N GLY A 187 3.64 -4.41 -9.79
CA GLY A 187 3.68 -5.84 -10.07
C GLY A 187 3.49 -6.13 -11.57
N VAL A 188 3.90 -7.31 -11.99
CA VAL A 188 3.82 -7.75 -13.38
C VAL A 188 2.64 -8.70 -13.53
N ASP A 189 1.49 -8.11 -13.88
CA ASP A 189 0.22 -8.84 -14.01
C ASP A 189 -0.17 -9.08 -15.47
N THR A 190 0.38 -8.30 -16.40
CA THR A 190 0.06 -8.36 -17.84
C THR A 190 1.28 -8.60 -18.72
N ARG A 191 1.03 -8.96 -19.99
CA ARG A 191 2.10 -9.10 -20.99
C ARG A 191 2.80 -7.76 -21.21
N GLU A 192 2.04 -6.68 -21.22
CA GLU A 192 2.52 -5.32 -21.37
C GLU A 192 3.42 -4.91 -20.20
N ASP A 193 3.05 -5.27 -18.96
CA ASP A 193 3.89 -5.04 -17.78
C ASP A 193 5.20 -5.82 -17.85
N TYR A 194 5.14 -7.07 -18.32
CA TYR A 194 6.34 -7.90 -18.50
C TYR A 194 7.27 -7.30 -19.57
N GLU A 195 6.72 -6.84 -20.69
CA GLU A 195 7.50 -6.18 -21.74
C GLU A 195 8.12 -4.86 -21.24
N MET A 196 7.39 -4.10 -20.43
CA MET A 196 7.90 -2.89 -19.79
C MET A 196 9.03 -3.23 -18.81
N LEU A 197 8.85 -4.25 -17.96
CA LEU A 197 9.87 -4.76 -17.06
C LEU A 197 11.13 -5.15 -17.84
N GLN A 198 10.98 -5.92 -18.92
CA GLN A 198 12.11 -6.35 -19.75
C GLN A 198 12.87 -5.18 -20.37
N ARG A 199 12.19 -4.07 -20.73
CA ARG A 199 12.86 -2.86 -21.23
C ARG A 199 13.68 -2.20 -20.12
N VAL A 200 13.07 -1.96 -18.96
CA VAL A 200 13.74 -1.33 -17.80
C VAL A 200 14.93 -2.16 -17.30
N TRP A 201 14.80 -3.50 -17.24
CA TRP A 201 15.89 -4.39 -16.85
C TRP A 201 17.08 -4.31 -17.82
N ARG A 202 16.81 -4.33 -19.14
CA ARG A 202 17.87 -4.22 -20.16
C ARG A 202 18.59 -2.87 -20.10
N GLU A 203 17.87 -1.79 -19.83
CA GLU A 203 18.46 -0.46 -19.65
C GLU A 203 19.35 -0.36 -18.41
N ARG A 204 18.94 -1.01 -17.30
CA ARG A 204 19.71 -1.08 -16.05
C ARG A 204 21.00 -1.88 -16.20
N GLU A 205 20.94 -3.06 -16.82
CA GLU A 205 22.14 -3.83 -17.13
C GLU A 205 23.09 -3.06 -18.04
N GLY A 206 22.56 -2.39 -19.08
CA GLY A 206 23.35 -1.57 -19.98
C GLY A 206 24.05 -0.41 -19.28
N SER A 207 23.35 0.30 -18.39
CA SER A 207 23.90 1.44 -17.64
C SER A 207 24.90 1.00 -16.57
N ALA A 208 24.63 -0.11 -15.87
CA ALA A 208 25.56 -0.70 -14.91
C ALA A 208 26.87 -1.14 -15.61
N ARG A 209 26.77 -1.88 -16.73
CA ARG A 209 27.94 -2.32 -17.52
C ARG A 209 28.72 -1.15 -18.11
N ARG A 210 28.05 -0.07 -18.56
CA ARG A 210 28.73 1.16 -19.03
C ARG A 210 29.47 1.87 -17.90
N SER A 211 28.86 1.98 -16.72
CA SER A 211 29.49 2.61 -15.55
C SER A 211 30.70 1.83 -15.04
N GLU A 212 30.64 0.49 -15.08
CA GLU A 212 31.72 -0.39 -14.66
C GLU A 212 32.89 -0.39 -15.67
N ARG A 213 32.58 -0.34 -16.97
CA ARG A 213 33.59 -0.20 -18.04
C ARG A 213 34.30 1.15 -17.99
N ALA A 214 33.59 2.24 -17.68
CA ALA A 214 34.18 3.57 -17.50
C ALA A 214 35.10 3.62 -16.27
N LYS A 215 34.71 2.99 -15.15
CA LYS A 215 35.55 2.87 -13.95
C LYS A 215 36.83 2.06 -14.20
N ARG A 216 36.74 0.95 -14.96
CA ARG A 216 37.92 0.16 -15.35
C ARG A 216 38.84 0.90 -16.32
N ALA A 217 38.29 1.66 -17.27
CA ALA A 217 39.10 2.44 -18.21
C ALA A 217 39.84 3.62 -17.54
N GLY A 218 39.28 4.21 -16.48
CA GLY A 218 39.94 5.25 -15.68
C GLY A 218 41.03 4.74 -14.73
N ALA A 219 41.02 3.45 -14.37
CA ALA A 219 41.99 2.85 -13.45
C ALA A 219 43.29 2.39 -14.13
N THR A 220 43.30 2.27 -15.47
CA THR A 220 44.47 1.83 -16.25
C THR A 220 45.30 3.01 -16.83
N GLY A 221 44.99 4.24 -16.42
CA GLY A 221 45.56 5.47 -16.98
C GLY A 221 46.37 6.32 -16.01
N ILE A 222 47.02 5.71 -15.01
CA ILE A 222 47.99 6.37 -14.11
C ILE A 222 49.31 5.62 -14.18
#